data_AF-A0A9E0CJA0-F1
#
_entry.id   AF-A0A9E0CJA0-F1
#
_cell.length_a   1.000
_cell.length_b   1.000
_cell.length_c   1.000
_cell.angle_alpha   90.00
_cell.angle_beta   90.00
_cell.angle_gamma   90.00
#
_symmetry.space_group_name_H-M   'P 1'
#
loop_
_entity.id
_entity.type
_entity.pdbx_description
1 polymer ?
#
loop_
_entity_poly.entity_id
_entity_poly.type
_entity_poly.pdbx_seq_one_letter_code
_entity_poly.pdbx_strand_id
1 'polypeptide(L)'
;MIFRRFLYGIKEGTRNIFRNKMFSLASLGTIIACVFLLGTFLSVALNVRSTMQQMEQSVGISVFFEPGISTERKDQIGEEIKKKEDIATMRYVSAEEAWESYKKDVFQGNEELLEGFEGNNPLKESDSYEITLKEVKSYKQVVSHLETIDGVRKVRYSEGAAEGMP
;
A
#
# COMPACT_ATOMS: atom_id res chain seq x y z
N MET A 1 -30.10 50.79 -14.69
CA MET A 1 -29.50 51.57 -13.59
C MET A 1 -28.64 50.73 -12.62
N ILE A 2 -29.03 49.50 -12.28
CA ILE A 2 -28.24 48.61 -11.38
C ILE A 2 -26.81 48.35 -11.88
N PHE A 3 -26.64 48.03 -13.17
CA PHE A 3 -25.34 47.66 -13.73
C PHE A 3 -24.29 48.78 -13.63
N ARG A 4 -24.71 50.04 -13.89
CA ARG A 4 -23.84 51.21 -13.75
C ARG A 4 -23.45 51.50 -12.30
N ARG A 5 -24.35 51.24 -11.34
CA ARG A 5 -24.06 51.39 -9.90
C ARG A 5 -23.09 50.31 -9.40
N PHE A 6 -23.25 49.07 -9.86
CA PHE A 6 -22.33 47.96 -9.55
C PHE A 6 -20.93 48.21 -10.11
N LEU A 7 -20.83 48.64 -11.37
CA LEU A 7 -19.56 49.05 -12.00
C LEU A 7 -18.91 50.24 -11.27
N TYR A 8 -19.70 51.19 -10.77
CA TYR A 8 -19.17 52.32 -9.99
C TYR A 8 -18.60 51.86 -8.65
N GLY A 9 -19.29 50.93 -7.96
CA GLY A 9 -18.80 50.33 -6.72
C GLY A 9 -17.51 49.52 -6.90
N ILE A 10 -17.40 48.75 -7.99
CA ILE A 10 -16.16 48.06 -8.36
C ILE A 10 -15.04 49.06 -8.65
N LYS A 11 -15.35 50.15 -9.38
CA LYS A 11 -14.37 51.20 -9.72
C LYS A 11 -13.87 51.96 -8.49
N GLU A 12 -14.73 52.23 -7.50
CA GLU A 12 -14.30 52.87 -6.25
C GLU A 12 -13.56 51.91 -5.33
N GLY A 13 -14.01 50.65 -5.23
CA GLY A 13 -13.32 49.62 -4.46
C GLY A 13 -11.90 49.36 -4.97
N THR A 14 -11.73 49.23 -6.29
CA THR A 14 -10.41 49.09 -6.93
C THR A 14 -9.54 50.33 -6.75
N ARG A 15 -10.11 51.55 -6.86
CA ARG A 15 -9.38 52.80 -6.61
C ARG A 15 -8.90 52.92 -5.16
N ASN A 16 -9.67 52.43 -4.19
CA ASN A 16 -9.29 52.44 -2.78
C ASN A 16 -8.17 51.42 -2.47
N ILE A 17 -8.25 50.22 -3.05
CA ILE A 17 -7.19 49.20 -2.99
C ILE A 17 -5.87 49.75 -3.57
N PHE A 18 -5.94 50.48 -4.68
CA PHE A 18 -4.78 51.12 -5.32
C PHE A 18 -4.19 52.29 -4.52
N ARG A 19 -4.93 52.89 -3.60
CA ARG A 19 -4.44 53.95 -2.71
C ARG A 19 -3.76 53.39 -1.47
N ASN A 20 -4.21 52.21 -1.00
CA ASN A 20 -3.64 51.51 0.16
C ASN A 20 -2.96 50.19 -0.25
N LYS A 21 -2.03 50.27 -1.21
CA LYS A 21 -1.38 49.12 -1.87
C LYS A 21 -0.67 48.19 -0.89
N MET A 22 0.00 48.75 0.12
CA MET A 22 0.78 47.98 1.10
C MET A 22 -0.10 47.04 1.93
N PHE A 23 -1.24 47.54 2.42
CA PHE A 23 -2.14 46.75 3.26
C PHE A 23 -2.90 45.69 2.44
N SER A 24 -3.32 46.04 1.23
CA SER A 24 -4.04 45.12 0.33
C SER A 24 -3.12 44.02 -0.23
N LEU A 25 -1.84 44.34 -0.46
CA LEU A 25 -0.84 43.36 -0.89
C LEU A 25 -0.48 42.39 0.25
N ALA A 26 -0.39 42.91 1.49
CA ALA A 26 -0.16 42.08 2.66
C ALA A 26 -1.31 41.08 2.89
N SER A 27 -2.57 41.53 2.84
CA SER A 27 -3.72 40.63 3.00
C SER A 27 -3.83 39.60 1.86
N LEU A 28 -3.57 40.00 0.61
CA LEU A 28 -3.49 39.07 -0.52
C LEU A 28 -2.37 38.03 -0.33
N GLY A 29 -1.20 38.47 0.15
CA GLY A 29 -0.07 37.60 0.46
C GLY A 29 -0.42 36.57 1.54
N THR A 30 -1.13 36.97 2.60
CA THR A 30 -1.55 36.03 3.64
C THR A 30 -2.53 34.98 3.11
N ILE A 31 -3.48 35.36 2.25
CA ILE A 31 -4.42 34.41 1.64
C ILE A 31 -3.67 33.42 0.75
N ILE A 32 -2.74 33.89 -0.07
CA ILE A 32 -1.89 33.03 -0.92
C ILE A 32 -1.07 32.06 -0.07
N ALA A 33 -0.45 32.55 1.01
CA ALA A 33 0.34 31.70 1.92
C ALA A 33 -0.53 30.63 2.59
N CYS A 34 -1.74 30.97 3.03
CA CYS A 34 -2.67 30.02 3.63
C CYS A 34 -3.12 28.95 2.62
N VAL A 35 -3.47 29.33 1.39
CA VAL A 35 -3.86 28.38 0.33
C VAL A 35 -2.68 27.48 -0.05
N PHE A 36 -1.47 28.05 -0.13
CA PHE A 36 -0.26 27.28 -0.43
C PHE A 36 0.06 26.27 0.67
N LEU A 37 0.04 26.68 1.95
CA LEU A 37 0.27 25.79 3.09
C LEU A 37 -0.78 24.68 3.17
N LEU A 38 -2.04 24.98 2.89
CA LEU A 38 -3.10 23.98 2.87
C LEU A 38 -2.92 23.02 1.68
N GLY A 39 -2.54 23.53 0.51
CA GLY A 39 -2.24 22.73 -0.67
C GLY A 39 -1.04 21.80 -0.49
N THR A 40 0.06 22.28 0.11
CA THR A 40 1.23 21.44 0.40
C THR A 40 0.91 20.38 1.44
N PHE A 41 0.17 20.73 2.51
CA PHE A 41 -0.27 19.77 3.50
C PHE A 41 -1.16 18.68 2.89
N LEU A 42 -2.15 19.05 2.06
CA LEU A 42 -2.99 18.07 1.36
C LEU A 42 -2.19 17.22 0.38
N SER A 43 -1.23 17.80 -0.35
CA SER A 43 -0.36 17.07 -1.27
C SER A 43 0.47 16.00 -0.53
N VAL A 44 1.09 16.38 0.59
CA VAL A 44 1.83 15.45 1.45
C VAL A 44 0.89 14.40 2.05
N ALA A 45 -0.27 14.80 2.56
CA ALA A 45 -1.23 13.86 3.15
C ALA A 45 -1.76 12.84 2.13
N LEU A 46 -2.04 13.26 0.89
CA LEU A 46 -2.45 12.35 -0.20
C LEU A 46 -1.29 11.47 -0.68
N ASN A 47 -0.06 11.99 -0.71
CA ASN A 47 1.13 11.20 -1.05
C ASN A 47 1.42 10.12 0.00
N VAL A 48 1.31 10.47 1.29
CA VAL A 48 1.42 9.52 2.40
C VAL A 48 0.31 8.50 2.34
N ARG A 49 -0.95 8.89 2.11
CA ARG A 49 -2.06 7.93 1.93
C ARG A 49 -1.85 6.98 0.77
N SER A 50 -1.37 7.46 -0.37
CA SER A 50 -1.07 6.62 -1.54
C SER A 50 0.08 5.65 -1.27
N THR A 51 1.10 6.09 -0.51
CA THR A 51 2.19 5.23 -0.05
C THR A 51 1.71 4.21 0.98
N MET A 52 0.82 4.62 1.90
CA MET A 52 0.25 3.76 2.94
C MET A 52 -0.71 2.72 2.34
N GLN A 53 -1.51 3.07 1.34
CA GLN A 53 -2.40 2.14 0.65
C GLN A 53 -1.63 1.05 -0.12
N GLN A 54 -0.43 1.36 -0.63
CA GLN A 54 0.47 0.35 -1.18
C GLN A 54 1.03 -0.61 -0.12
N MET A 55 1.09 -0.17 1.15
CA MET A 55 1.53 -1.00 2.27
C MET A 55 0.38 -1.80 2.92
N GLU A 56 -0.87 -1.30 2.89
CA GLU A 56 -1.98 -1.88 3.66
C GLU A 56 -3.07 -2.60 2.84
N GLN A 57 -3.18 -2.42 1.51
CA GLN A 57 -4.39 -2.84 0.77
C GLN A 57 -4.20 -3.89 -0.32
N SER A 58 -3.38 -4.91 -0.07
CA SER A 58 -3.48 -6.15 -0.85
C SER A 58 -3.97 -7.26 0.06
N VAL A 59 -5.07 -7.92 -0.33
CA VAL A 59 -5.41 -9.25 0.18
C VAL A 59 -4.29 -10.18 -0.30
N GLY A 60 -3.26 -10.29 0.53
CA GLY A 60 -2.11 -11.13 0.29
C GLY A 60 -2.47 -12.56 0.69
N ILE A 61 -2.41 -13.47 -0.27
CA ILE A 61 -2.43 -14.91 -0.03
C ILE A 61 -0.98 -15.40 -0.11
N SER A 62 -0.51 -16.07 0.92
CA SER A 62 0.80 -16.72 0.95
C SER A 62 0.64 -18.23 0.84
N VAL A 63 1.21 -18.83 -0.21
CA VAL A 63 1.17 -20.27 -0.47
C VAL A 63 2.53 -20.86 -0.11
N PHE A 64 2.58 -21.61 0.99
CA PHE A 64 3.77 -22.29 1.48
C PHE A 64 3.83 -23.72 0.96
N PHE A 65 5.00 -24.14 0.53
CA PHE A 65 5.21 -25.47 -0.02
C PHE A 65 5.56 -26.51 1.05
N GLU A 66 5.46 -27.78 0.66
CA GLU A 66 5.94 -28.90 1.46
C GLU A 66 7.47 -28.88 1.64
N PRO A 67 8.01 -29.31 2.80
CA PRO A 67 9.45 -29.45 3.01
C PRO A 67 10.07 -30.38 1.97
N GLY A 68 11.26 -30.02 1.48
CA GLY A 68 12.01 -30.85 0.53
C GLY A 68 11.43 -30.94 -0.89
N ILE A 69 10.38 -30.19 -1.22
CA ILE A 69 9.85 -30.11 -2.58
C ILE A 69 10.88 -29.52 -3.54
N SER A 70 10.96 -30.08 -4.74
CA SER A 70 11.96 -29.65 -5.73
C SER A 70 11.63 -28.27 -6.30
N THR A 71 12.65 -27.51 -6.70
CA THR A 71 12.48 -26.19 -7.32
C THR A 71 11.62 -26.29 -8.59
N GLU A 72 11.81 -27.34 -9.38
CA GLU A 72 11.02 -27.57 -10.61
C GLU A 72 9.54 -27.74 -10.29
N ARG A 73 9.20 -28.42 -9.18
CA ARG A 73 7.80 -28.58 -8.77
C ARG A 73 7.23 -27.25 -8.25
N LYS A 74 8.02 -26.45 -7.51
CA LYS A 74 7.61 -25.09 -7.10
C LYS A 74 7.30 -24.23 -8.33
N ASP A 75 8.16 -24.25 -9.34
CA ASP A 75 7.96 -23.51 -10.59
C ASP A 75 6.69 -23.97 -11.33
N GLN A 76 6.45 -25.28 -11.39
CA GLN A 76 5.21 -25.82 -11.97
C GLN A 76 3.96 -25.32 -11.23
N ILE A 77 3.99 -25.32 -9.90
CA ILE A 77 2.91 -24.78 -9.07
C ILE A 77 2.72 -23.29 -9.37
N GLY A 78 3.80 -22.52 -9.47
CA GLY A 78 3.74 -21.10 -9.83
C GLY A 78 3.08 -20.86 -11.19
N GLU A 79 3.44 -21.65 -12.20
CA GLU A 79 2.84 -21.56 -13.53
C GLU A 79 1.37 -22.02 -13.56
N GLU A 80 0.98 -22.98 -12.72
CA GLU A 80 -0.44 -23.37 -12.54
C GLU A 80 -1.26 -22.22 -11.94
N ILE A 81 -0.72 -21.56 -10.92
CA ILE A 81 -1.38 -20.43 -10.24
C ILE A 81 -1.50 -19.22 -11.17
N LYS A 82 -0.44 -18.86 -11.90
CA LYS A 82 -0.41 -17.72 -12.83
C LYS A 82 -1.46 -17.79 -13.94
N LYS A 83 -1.88 -18.99 -14.34
CA LYS A 83 -2.87 -19.18 -15.41
C LYS A 83 -4.28 -18.78 -15.00
N LYS A 84 -4.54 -18.58 -13.71
CA LYS A 84 -5.86 -18.16 -13.25
C LYS A 84 -6.09 -16.67 -13.48
N GLU A 85 -7.26 -16.37 -14.06
CA GLU A 85 -7.64 -14.98 -14.34
C GLU A 85 -7.87 -14.16 -13.07
N ASP A 86 -8.18 -14.78 -11.93
CA ASP A 86 -8.43 -14.11 -10.65
C ASP A 86 -7.16 -13.53 -10.00
N ILE A 87 -5.97 -13.92 -10.49
CA ILE A 87 -4.69 -13.45 -9.94
C ILE A 87 -4.31 -12.11 -10.54
N ALA A 88 -4.10 -11.10 -9.70
CA ALA A 88 -3.60 -9.79 -10.10
C ALA A 88 -2.07 -9.78 -10.17
N THR A 89 -1.43 -10.22 -9.09
CA THR A 89 0.04 -10.27 -8.99
C THR A 89 0.46 -11.55 -8.26
N MET A 90 1.61 -12.09 -8.63
CA MET A 90 2.23 -13.21 -7.94
C MET A 90 3.74 -13.03 -7.89
N ARG A 91 4.34 -13.29 -6.74
CA ARG A 91 5.78 -13.17 -6.50
C ARG A 91 6.28 -14.31 -5.64
N TYR A 92 7.43 -14.87 -5.99
CA TYR A 92 8.13 -15.83 -5.14
C TYR A 92 8.89 -15.11 -4.04
N VAL A 93 8.84 -15.65 -2.82
CA VAL A 93 9.58 -15.16 -1.65
C VAL A 93 10.40 -16.31 -1.12
N SER A 94 11.72 -16.15 -1.11
CA SER A 94 12.60 -17.17 -0.52
C SER A 94 12.53 -17.15 1.00
N ALA A 95 12.94 -18.25 1.62
CA ALA A 95 13.09 -18.36 3.06
C ALA A 95 14.01 -17.28 3.64
N GLU A 96 15.08 -16.93 2.91
CA GLU A 96 16.04 -15.89 3.29
C GLU A 96 15.40 -14.51 3.21
N GLU A 97 14.68 -14.21 2.13
CA GLU A 97 13.98 -12.94 1.98
C GLU A 97 12.91 -12.75 3.06
N ALA A 98 12.12 -13.80 3.31
CA ALA A 98 11.13 -13.80 4.38
C ALA A 98 11.78 -13.55 5.75
N TRP A 99 12.96 -14.11 5.99
CA TRP A 99 13.71 -13.88 7.22
C TRP A 99 14.26 -12.46 7.34
N GLU A 100 14.83 -11.91 6.27
CA GLU A 100 15.28 -10.51 6.26
C GLU A 100 14.13 -9.53 6.52
N SER A 101 12.97 -9.75 5.90
CA SER A 101 11.77 -8.93 6.16
C SER A 101 11.32 -9.07 7.61
N TYR A 102 11.17 -10.31 8.11
CA TYR A 102 10.77 -10.56 9.49
C TYR A 102 11.73 -9.91 10.48
N LYS A 103 13.04 -9.96 10.19
CA LYS A 103 14.04 -9.34 11.06
C LYS A 103 13.84 -7.83 11.17
N LYS A 104 13.63 -7.18 10.02
CA LYS A 104 13.39 -5.75 9.93
C LYS A 104 12.12 -5.33 10.65
N ASP A 105 11.04 -6.08 10.47
CA ASP A 105 9.70 -5.72 10.96
C ASP A 105 9.55 -5.96 12.47
N VAL A 106 10.06 -7.10 12.96
CA VAL A 106 9.87 -7.52 14.36
C VAL A 106 10.96 -6.98 15.28
N PHE A 107 12.22 -7.02 14.86
CA PHE A 107 13.32 -6.64 15.74
C PHE A 107 13.73 -5.17 15.57
N GLN A 108 13.32 -4.49 14.48
CA GLN A 108 13.55 -3.05 14.27
C GLN A 108 15.00 -2.59 14.53
N GLY A 109 15.98 -3.46 14.26
CA GLY A 109 17.41 -3.19 14.52
C GLY A 109 17.92 -3.58 15.91
N ASN A 110 17.13 -4.28 16.72
CA ASN A 110 17.56 -4.85 18.00
C ASN A 110 18.29 -6.18 17.77
N GLU A 111 19.59 -6.08 17.49
CA GLU A 111 20.47 -7.21 17.17
C GLU A 111 20.64 -8.21 18.33
N GLU A 112 20.51 -7.78 19.59
CA GLU A 112 20.58 -8.67 20.76
C GLU A 112 19.49 -9.76 20.74
N LEU A 113 18.32 -9.45 20.16
CA LEU A 113 17.23 -10.42 20.03
C LEU A 113 17.48 -11.42 18.88
N LEU A 114 18.37 -11.09 17.94
CA LEU A 114 18.78 -11.98 16.85
C LEU A 114 19.83 -12.99 17.31
N GLU A 115 20.60 -12.67 18.36
CA GLU A 115 21.62 -13.57 18.93
C GLU A 115 21.02 -14.90 19.38
N GLY A 116 19.77 -14.89 19.88
CA GLY A 116 19.04 -16.08 20.30
C GLY A 116 18.72 -17.08 19.17
N PHE A 117 18.90 -16.70 17.91
CA PHE A 117 18.74 -17.60 16.76
C PHE A 117 20.08 -18.22 16.31
N GLU A 118 21.21 -17.85 16.94
CA GLU A 118 22.55 -18.38 16.63
C GLU A 118 22.93 -18.32 15.14
N GLY A 119 22.38 -17.35 14.40
CA GLY A 119 22.56 -17.23 12.94
C GLY A 119 21.78 -18.26 12.10
N ASN A 120 20.93 -19.08 12.70
CA ASN A 120 20.07 -20.02 11.99
C ASN A 120 18.75 -19.34 11.58
N ASN A 121 18.38 -19.48 10.30
CA ASN A 121 17.10 -19.00 9.79
C ASN A 121 15.97 -19.97 10.20
N PRO A 122 15.03 -19.60 11.10
CA PRO A 122 13.89 -20.46 11.46
C PRO A 122 12.90 -20.67 10.31
N LEU A 123 12.97 -19.85 9.25
CA LEU A 123 12.10 -19.88 8.08
C LEU A 123 12.71 -20.65 6.90
N LYS A 124 13.81 -21.40 7.08
CA LYS A 124 14.57 -22.08 6.00
C LYS A 124 13.73 -22.97 5.06
N GLU A 125 12.56 -23.43 5.51
CA GLU A 125 11.61 -24.22 4.72
C GLU A 125 10.22 -23.56 4.63
N SER A 126 10.20 -22.22 4.64
CA SER A 126 8.99 -21.39 4.58
C SER A 126 9.01 -20.42 3.41
N ASP A 127 9.70 -20.78 2.33
CA ASP A 127 9.53 -20.08 1.07
C ASP A 127 8.08 -20.23 0.56
N SER A 128 7.62 -19.23 -0.18
CA SER A 128 6.22 -19.12 -0.56
C SER A 128 5.99 -18.33 -1.84
N TYR A 129 4.80 -18.51 -2.44
CA TYR A 129 4.25 -17.53 -3.37
C TYR A 129 3.34 -16.56 -2.63
N GLU A 130 3.61 -15.27 -2.76
CA GLU A 130 2.72 -14.18 -2.38
C GLU A 130 1.86 -13.78 -3.58
N ILE A 131 0.55 -13.83 -3.39
CA ILE A 131 -0.46 -13.67 -4.43
C ILE A 131 -1.41 -12.57 -3.99
N THR A 132 -1.74 -11.67 -4.93
CA THR A 132 -2.83 -10.70 -4.76
C THR A 132 -3.93 -11.02 -5.75
N LEU A 133 -5.19 -11.00 -5.30
CA LEU A 133 -6.35 -11.24 -6.15
C LEU A 133 -6.83 -9.96 -6.83
N LYS A 134 -7.43 -10.10 -8.03
CA LYS A 134 -8.12 -8.99 -8.71
C LYS A 134 -9.38 -8.57 -7.97
N GLU A 135 -10.12 -9.54 -7.42
CA GLU A 135 -11.36 -9.32 -6.69
C GLU A 135 -11.39 -10.12 -5.39
N VAL A 136 -11.83 -9.47 -4.31
CA VAL A 136 -11.96 -10.11 -2.99
C VAL A 136 -13.03 -11.20 -2.97
N LYS A 137 -14.02 -11.16 -3.87
CA LYS A 137 -15.11 -12.14 -3.91
C LYS A 137 -14.64 -13.54 -4.35
N SER A 138 -13.63 -13.62 -5.21
CA SER A 138 -13.05 -14.89 -5.67
C SER A 138 -12.20 -15.59 -4.61
N TYR A 139 -11.96 -14.93 -3.47
CA TYR A 139 -11.03 -15.36 -2.43
C TYR A 139 -11.25 -16.79 -1.93
N LYS A 140 -12.47 -17.13 -1.48
CA LYS A 140 -12.75 -18.47 -0.91
C LYS A 140 -12.47 -19.57 -1.93
N GLN A 141 -12.88 -19.37 -3.18
CA GLN A 141 -12.67 -20.34 -4.25
C GLN A 141 -11.18 -20.49 -4.58
N VAL A 142 -10.44 -19.38 -4.65
CA VAL A 142 -9.00 -19.41 -4.93
C VAL A 142 -8.25 -20.12 -3.81
N VAL A 143 -8.51 -19.79 -2.54
CA VAL A 143 -7.84 -20.44 -1.39
C VAL A 143 -8.12 -21.94 -1.36
N SER A 144 -9.39 -22.35 -1.43
CA SER A 144 -9.73 -23.77 -1.43
C SER A 144 -9.08 -24.54 -2.58
N HIS A 145 -8.91 -23.91 -3.74
CA HIS A 145 -8.19 -24.53 -4.85
C HIS A 145 -6.68 -24.62 -4.58
N LEU A 146 -6.06 -23.54 -4.08
CA LEU A 146 -4.63 -23.54 -3.76
C LEU A 146 -4.27 -24.61 -2.72
N GLU A 147 -5.16 -24.85 -1.75
CA GLU A 147 -5.01 -25.93 -0.75
C GLU A 147 -5.08 -27.33 -1.34
N THR A 148 -5.66 -27.51 -2.54
CA THR A 148 -5.73 -28.82 -3.22
C THR A 148 -4.53 -29.12 -4.11
N ILE A 149 -3.62 -28.15 -4.32
CA ILE A 149 -2.46 -28.34 -5.19
C ILE A 149 -1.44 -29.23 -4.49
N ASP A 150 -1.08 -30.34 -5.14
CA ASP A 150 -0.04 -31.26 -4.65
C ASP A 150 1.30 -30.54 -4.50
N GLY A 151 1.86 -30.57 -3.29
CA GLY A 151 3.07 -29.85 -2.92
C GLY A 151 2.83 -28.52 -2.17
N VAL A 152 1.57 -28.10 -1.99
CA VAL A 152 1.21 -26.99 -1.11
C VAL A 152 0.93 -27.53 0.29
N ARG A 153 1.69 -27.04 1.28
CA ARG A 153 1.55 -27.40 2.70
C ARG A 153 0.51 -26.54 3.40
N LYS A 154 0.52 -25.24 3.12
CA LYS A 154 -0.29 -24.27 3.85
C LYS A 154 -0.57 -23.04 3.03
N VAL A 155 -1.81 -22.57 3.07
CA VAL A 155 -2.21 -21.27 2.53
C VAL A 155 -2.53 -20.34 3.69
N ARG A 156 -1.90 -19.16 3.72
CA ARG A 156 -2.22 -18.07 4.66
C ARG A 156 -2.77 -16.88 3.91
N TYR A 157 -3.44 -16.01 4.64
CA TYR A 157 -4.11 -14.84 4.11
C TYR A 157 -4.18 -13.75 5.16
N SER A 158 -4.20 -12.48 4.74
CA SER A 158 -4.29 -11.33 5.65
C SER A 158 -5.70 -11.15 6.24
N GLU A 159 -5.79 -10.58 7.45
CA GLU A 159 -7.08 -10.36 8.16
C GLU A 159 -8.07 -9.52 7.36
N GLY A 160 -7.61 -8.55 6.56
CA GLY A 160 -8.48 -7.77 5.67
C GLY A 160 -9.18 -8.61 4.59
N ALA A 161 -8.68 -9.82 4.30
CA ALA A 161 -9.36 -10.80 3.46
C ALA A 161 -10.48 -11.55 4.20
N ALA A 162 -10.30 -11.76 5.51
CA ALA A 162 -11.23 -12.47 6.38
C ALA A 162 -12.43 -11.60 6.78
N GLU A 163 -12.22 -10.29 7.00
CA GLU A 163 -13.30 -9.33 7.33
C GLU A 163 -14.31 -9.12 6.19
N GLY A 164 -13.92 -9.40 4.95
CA GLY A 164 -14.82 -9.41 3.78
C GLY A 164 -15.73 -10.63 3.67
N MET A 165 -15.67 -11.56 4.63
CA MET A 165 -16.58 -12.71 4.67
C MET A 165 -17.96 -12.30 5.21
N PRO A 166 -19.06 -12.58 4.50
CA PRO A 166 -20.40 -12.53 5.10
C PRO A 166 -20.57 -13.61 6.17
#